data_AF-A0A940A698-F1
#
_entry.id   AF-A0A940A698-F1
#
_cell.length_a   1.000
_cell.length_b   1.000
_cell.length_c   1.000
_cell.angle_alpha   90.00
_cell.angle_beta   90.00
_cell.angle_gamma   90.00
#
_symmetry.space_group_name_H-M   'P 1'
#
loop_
_entity.id
_entity.type
_entity.pdbx_description
1 polymer ?
#
loop_
_entity_poly.entity_id
_entity_poly.type
_entity_poly.pdbx_seq_one_letter_code
_entity_poly.pdbx_strand_id
1 'polypeptide(L)'
;MPEDYQKIEYERLAMVSEHDDAIKLMRGFMDNGKPKLGIFWYDYNDNVLFGVEKGDAELYANQGRIATFPKLHKTYWQKQHHRAVAKGDTDSIFYKEHNYTMIPRGRIFLENGTFYVNVGSWINGEICGNHCIDKEKLRDLLIDEFNLPEDFIFRLDSHWEIGHGWSEEMI
;
A
#
# COMPACT_ATOMS: atom_id res chain seq x y z
N MET A 1 9.20 29.19 34.87
CA MET A 1 8.35 28.03 34.54
C MET A 1 9.07 26.82 35.10
N PRO A 2 8.53 26.09 36.09
CA PRO A 2 9.25 25.00 36.73
C PRO A 2 9.47 23.85 35.74
N GLU A 3 10.70 23.36 35.63
CA GLU A 3 11.14 22.28 34.72
C GLU A 3 10.29 21.00 34.88
N ASP A 4 9.70 20.81 36.06
CA ASP A 4 8.82 19.68 36.38
C ASP A 4 7.53 19.64 35.54
N TYR A 5 7.00 20.80 35.13
CA TYR A 5 5.78 20.86 34.31
C TYR A 5 6.02 20.32 32.89
N GLN A 6 7.18 20.61 32.30
CA GLN A 6 7.53 20.14 30.96
C GLN A 6 7.75 18.63 30.93
N LYS A 7 8.33 18.07 31.99
CA LYS A 7 8.54 16.62 32.13
C LYS A 7 7.21 15.86 32.23
N ILE A 8 6.29 16.36 33.04
CA ILE A 8 4.95 15.75 33.21
C ILE A 8 4.16 15.79 31.90
N GLU A 9 4.24 16.90 31.15
CA GLU A 9 3.54 17.04 29.87
C GLU A 9 4.13 16.14 28.78
N TYR A 10 5.46 15.99 28.75
CA TYR A 10 6.15 15.06 27.84
C TYR A 10 5.79 13.61 28.14
N GLU A 11 5.82 13.19 29.40
CA GLU A 11 5.43 11.83 29.83
C GLU A 11 3.96 11.54 29.49
N ARG A 12 3.07 12.53 29.66
CA ARG A 12 1.66 12.41 29.27
C ARG A 12 1.47 12.27 27.76
N LEU A 13 2.21 13.04 26.95
CA LEU A 13 2.14 12.98 25.48
C LEU A 13 2.71 11.67 24.93
N ALA A 14 3.81 11.17 25.48
CA ALA A 14 4.38 9.88 25.14
C ALA A 14 3.39 8.73 25.45
N MET A 15 2.75 8.78 26.62
CA MET A 15 1.76 7.77 27.03
C MET A 15 0.50 7.79 26.15
N VAL A 16 0.06 8.97 25.68
CA VAL A 16 -1.05 9.08 24.71
C VAL A 16 -0.64 8.55 23.33
N SER A 17 0.59 8.82 22.87
CA SER A 17 1.10 8.27 21.61
C SER A 17 1.17 6.74 21.64
N GLU A 18 1.71 6.16 22.73
CA GLU A 18 1.76 4.72 22.91
C GLU A 18 0.37 4.09 22.98
N HIS A 19 -0.59 4.80 23.59
CA HIS A 19 -1.99 4.37 23.64
C HIS A 19 -2.65 4.41 22.25
N ASP A 20 -2.39 5.45 21.46
CA ASP A 20 -2.90 5.56 20.08
C ASP A 20 -2.27 4.51 19.15
N ASP A 21 -0.98 4.21 19.32
CA ASP A 21 -0.29 3.15 18.59
C ASP A 21 -0.82 1.76 18.98
N ALA A 22 -1.09 1.54 20.27
CA ALA A 22 -1.73 0.31 20.76
C ALA A 22 -3.17 0.17 20.24
N ILE A 23 -3.95 1.24 20.22
CA ILE A 23 -5.31 1.25 19.62
C ILE A 23 -5.24 1.01 18.12
N LYS A 24 -4.23 1.54 17.43
CA LYS A 24 -4.02 1.30 15.99
C LYS A 24 -3.63 -0.15 15.72
N LEU A 25 -2.79 -0.75 16.57
CA LEU A 25 -2.46 -2.17 16.55
C LEU A 25 -3.72 -3.02 16.79
N MET A 26 -4.48 -2.72 17.85
CA MET A 26 -5.71 -3.42 18.20
C MET A 26 -6.80 -3.27 17.12
N ARG A 27 -6.91 -2.10 16.48
CA ARG A 27 -7.80 -1.90 15.32
C ARG A 27 -7.36 -2.74 14.12
N GLY A 28 -6.05 -2.93 13.92
CA GLY A 28 -5.52 -3.86 12.92
C GLY A 28 -5.93 -5.32 13.19
N PHE A 29 -6.02 -5.73 14.46
CA PHE A 29 -6.53 -7.06 14.84
C PHE A 29 -8.07 -7.18 14.86
N MET A 30 -8.79 -6.06 14.92
CA MET A 30 -10.27 -6.00 14.95
C MET A 30 -10.91 -5.76 13.57
N ASP A 31 -10.11 -5.63 12.50
CA ASP A 31 -10.63 -5.71 11.15
C ASP A 31 -11.21 -7.11 10.95
N ASN A 32 -12.55 -7.19 10.86
CA ASN A 32 -13.35 -8.41 10.89
C ASN A 32 -13.14 -9.31 9.67
N GLY A 33 -11.92 -9.78 9.37
CA GLY A 33 -11.67 -10.80 8.33
C GLY A 33 -12.35 -10.52 6.98
N LYS A 34 -12.62 -9.25 6.66
CA LYS A 34 -13.27 -8.85 5.42
C LYS A 34 -12.20 -8.54 4.38
N PRO A 35 -12.29 -9.11 3.17
CA PRO A 35 -11.37 -8.76 2.10
C PRO A 35 -11.41 -7.28 1.75
N LYS A 36 -10.23 -6.75 1.41
CA LYS A 36 -10.03 -5.33 1.12
C LYS A 36 -9.60 -5.13 -0.33
N LEU A 37 -10.05 -4.02 -0.90
CA LEU A 37 -9.53 -3.49 -2.15
C LEU A 37 -8.53 -2.39 -1.83
N GLY A 38 -7.55 -2.19 -2.71
CA GLY A 38 -6.57 -1.15 -2.49
C GLY A 38 -5.43 -1.12 -3.48
N ILE A 39 -4.49 -0.25 -3.17
CA ILE A 39 -3.26 -0.03 -3.92
C ILE A 39 -2.06 -0.31 -3.02
N PHE A 40 -0.97 -0.75 -3.63
CA PHE A 40 0.29 -1.02 -2.94
C PHE A 40 1.49 -0.79 -3.85
N TRP A 41 2.64 -0.57 -3.20
CA TRP A 41 3.96 -0.78 -3.79
C TRP A 41 4.64 -1.97 -3.10
N TYR A 42 5.55 -2.61 -3.82
CA TYR A 42 6.32 -3.74 -3.34
C TYR A 42 7.81 -3.38 -3.33
N ASP A 43 8.42 -3.46 -2.15
CA ASP A 43 9.88 -3.42 -2.02
C ASP A 43 10.41 -4.85 -2.09
N TYR A 44 11.09 -5.15 -3.19
CA TYR A 44 11.64 -6.47 -3.44
C TYR A 44 12.98 -6.73 -2.75
N ASN A 45 13.65 -5.69 -2.23
CA ASN A 45 14.88 -5.89 -1.47
C ASN A 45 14.55 -6.42 -0.07
N ASP A 46 13.54 -5.82 0.55
CA ASP A 46 13.13 -6.14 1.92
C ASP A 46 11.93 -7.11 1.99
N ASN A 47 11.31 -7.43 0.83
CA ASN A 47 10.09 -8.23 0.71
C ASN A 47 8.96 -7.69 1.60
N VAL A 48 8.65 -6.41 1.43
CA VAL A 48 7.60 -5.72 2.19
C VAL A 48 6.68 -4.93 1.28
N LEU A 49 5.43 -4.78 1.71
CA LEU A 49 4.49 -3.84 1.09
C LEU A 49 4.65 -2.46 1.74
N PHE A 50 4.56 -1.41 0.92
CA PHE A 50 4.54 -0.05 1.41
C PHE A 50 3.60 0.82 0.58
N GLY A 51 3.34 2.03 1.09
CA GLY A 51 2.42 2.95 0.44
C GLY A 51 0.99 2.40 0.34
N VAL A 52 0.63 1.46 1.24
CA VAL A 52 -0.64 0.74 1.18
C VAL A 52 -1.80 1.67 1.51
N GLU A 53 -2.79 1.68 0.64
CA GLU A 53 -4.09 2.30 0.90
C GLU A 53 -5.18 1.30 0.56
N LYS A 54 -6.06 1.05 1.53
CA LYS A 54 -7.06 -0.02 1.46
C LYS A 54 -8.39 0.39 2.06
N GLY A 55 -9.46 -0.27 1.61
CA GLY A 55 -10.80 -0.15 2.16
C GLY A 55 -11.61 -1.42 1.92
N ASP A 56 -12.65 -1.61 2.71
CA ASP A 56 -13.44 -2.84 2.69
C ASP A 56 -14.10 -3.04 1.32
N ALA A 57 -13.96 -4.24 0.75
CA ALA A 57 -14.45 -4.51 -0.60
C ALA A 57 -15.97 -4.30 -0.71
N GLU A 58 -16.73 -4.58 0.35
CA GLU A 58 -18.18 -4.41 0.41
C GLU A 58 -18.63 -2.96 0.18
N LEU A 59 -17.82 -1.96 0.56
CA LEU A 59 -18.15 -0.55 0.40
C LEU A 59 -18.12 -0.14 -1.08
N TYR A 60 -17.33 -0.84 -1.88
CA TYR A 60 -17.13 -0.58 -3.31
C TYR A 60 -17.90 -1.53 -4.20
N ALA A 61 -18.44 -2.62 -3.66
CA ALA A 61 -19.18 -3.66 -4.38
C ALA A 61 -20.58 -3.22 -4.89
N ASN A 62 -20.88 -1.92 -4.93
CA ASN A 62 -22.20 -1.41 -5.30
C ASN A 62 -22.47 -1.51 -6.82
N GLN A 63 -23.34 -2.47 -7.20
CA GLN A 63 -24.12 -2.58 -8.46
C GLN A 63 -23.36 -2.67 -9.80
N GLY A 64 -22.04 -2.84 -9.79
CA GLY A 64 -21.23 -3.10 -10.98
C GLY A 64 -20.69 -4.54 -11.04
N ARG A 65 -20.24 -5.00 -12.22
CA ARG A 65 -19.49 -6.25 -12.35
C ARG A 65 -18.08 -6.15 -11.76
N ILE A 66 -17.55 -4.94 -11.62
CA ILE A 66 -16.18 -4.64 -11.17
C ILE A 66 -16.24 -3.60 -10.06
N ALA A 67 -15.55 -3.88 -8.96
CA ALA A 67 -15.32 -2.96 -7.85
C ALA A 67 -13.81 -2.70 -7.71
N THR A 68 -13.47 -1.45 -7.40
CA THR A 68 -12.09 -0.99 -7.27
C THR A 68 -11.97 0.06 -6.16
N PHE A 69 -10.76 0.23 -5.64
CA PHE A 69 -10.47 1.24 -4.63
C PHE A 69 -10.27 2.61 -5.29
N PRO A 70 -10.92 3.68 -4.80
CA PRO A 70 -11.00 4.96 -5.51
C PRO A 70 -9.71 5.77 -5.50
N LYS A 71 -8.76 5.51 -4.59
CA LYS A 71 -7.52 6.30 -4.55
C LYS A 71 -6.53 5.79 -5.58
N LEU A 72 -5.94 6.73 -6.32
CA LEU A 72 -4.92 6.49 -7.32
C LEU A 72 -3.52 6.49 -6.70
N HIS A 73 -2.60 5.67 -7.22
CA HIS A 73 -1.21 5.66 -6.77
C HIS A 73 -0.55 7.02 -6.97
N LYS A 74 -0.78 7.69 -8.11
CA LYS A 74 -0.29 9.05 -8.40
C LYS A 74 -0.65 10.04 -7.30
N THR A 75 -1.93 10.09 -6.92
CA THR A 75 -2.43 11.03 -5.92
C THR A 75 -1.85 10.74 -4.53
N TYR A 76 -1.72 9.47 -4.17
CA TYR A 76 -1.05 9.07 -2.94
C TYR A 76 0.42 9.49 -2.96
N TRP A 77 1.14 9.18 -4.04
CA TRP A 77 2.57 9.45 -4.16
C TRP A 77 2.87 10.94 -4.07
N GLN A 78 2.16 11.78 -4.83
CA GLN A 78 2.33 13.24 -4.79
C GLN A 78 2.12 13.79 -3.39
N LYS A 79 1.12 13.28 -2.66
CA LYS A 79 0.88 13.68 -1.28
C LYS A 79 2.03 13.28 -0.35
N GLN A 80 2.58 12.08 -0.48
CA GLN A 80 3.71 11.66 0.36
C GLN A 80 5.01 12.37 -0.02
N HIS A 81 5.25 12.62 -1.30
CA HIS A 81 6.40 13.39 -1.79
C HIS A 81 6.39 14.80 -1.19
N HIS A 82 5.28 15.52 -1.30
CA HIS A 82 5.17 16.85 -0.69
C HIS A 82 5.41 16.84 0.83
N ARG A 83 4.95 15.79 1.53
CA ARG A 83 5.19 15.63 2.97
C ARG A 83 6.67 15.37 3.29
N ALA A 84 7.33 14.51 2.53
CA ALA A 84 8.73 14.19 2.72
C ALA A 84 9.61 15.43 2.46
N VAL A 85 9.33 16.18 1.38
CA VAL A 85 10.01 17.45 1.07
C VAL A 85 9.80 18.49 2.16
N ALA A 86 8.55 18.68 2.63
CA ALA A 86 8.26 19.64 3.70
C ALA A 86 8.97 19.31 5.02
N LYS A 87 9.24 18.02 5.28
CA LYS A 87 9.96 17.54 6.47
C LYS A 87 11.48 17.49 6.29
N GLY A 88 12.00 17.70 5.06
CA GLY A 88 13.40 17.46 4.76
C GLY A 88 13.82 15.99 4.94
N ASP A 89 12.88 15.05 4.75
CA ASP A 89 13.12 13.62 4.92
C ASP A 89 13.79 13.05 3.67
N THR A 90 15.09 13.33 3.54
CA THR A 90 15.90 12.94 2.37
C THR A 90 16.07 11.45 2.23
N ASP A 91 15.79 10.66 3.28
CA ASP A 91 15.95 9.22 3.27
C ASP A 91 14.73 8.47 2.75
N SER A 92 13.56 9.10 2.80
CA SER A 92 12.30 8.56 2.29
C SER A 92 12.34 8.23 0.80
N ILE A 93 11.76 7.08 0.41
CA ILE A 93 11.53 6.75 -1.01
C ILE A 93 10.69 7.80 -1.71
N PHE A 94 9.74 8.41 -0.99
CA PHE A 94 8.89 9.47 -1.51
C PHE A 94 9.64 10.79 -1.71
N TYR A 95 10.84 10.95 -1.14
CA TYR A 95 11.72 12.08 -1.43
C TYR A 95 12.66 11.76 -2.60
N LYS A 96 13.25 10.55 -2.60
CA LYS A 96 14.27 10.12 -3.57
C LYS A 96 13.70 9.86 -4.97
N GLU A 97 12.50 9.29 -5.07
CA GLU A 97 11.89 8.92 -6.35
C GLU A 97 10.68 9.81 -6.68
N HIS A 98 10.77 10.53 -7.79
CA HIS A 98 9.72 11.42 -8.28
C HIS A 98 8.68 10.68 -9.12
N ASN A 99 9.09 9.60 -9.78
CA ASN A 99 8.22 8.80 -10.62
C ASN A 99 7.85 7.49 -9.92
N TYR A 100 6.65 7.48 -9.32
CA TYR A 100 6.07 6.31 -8.66
C TYR A 100 5.94 5.06 -9.53
N THR A 101 6.04 5.20 -10.86
CA THR A 101 5.97 4.07 -11.79
C THR A 101 7.28 3.33 -11.93
N MET A 102 8.39 3.88 -11.43
CA MET A 102 9.70 3.21 -11.40
C MET A 102 9.79 2.11 -10.34
N ILE A 103 8.73 1.93 -9.55
CA ILE A 103 8.69 1.00 -8.44
C ILE A 103 7.58 -0.03 -8.69
N PRO A 104 7.83 -1.33 -8.41
CA PRO A 104 6.81 -2.36 -8.43
C PRO A 104 5.57 -1.96 -7.64
N ARG A 105 4.41 -2.07 -8.29
CA ARG A 105 3.14 -1.64 -7.72
C ARG A 105 1.99 -2.43 -8.31
N GLY A 106 0.89 -2.49 -7.57
CA GLY A 106 -0.33 -3.14 -8.04
C GLY A 106 -1.57 -2.60 -7.40
N ARG A 107 -2.70 -3.11 -7.89
CA ARG A 107 -4.04 -2.77 -7.40
C ARG A 107 -4.92 -4.00 -7.33
N ILE A 108 -5.76 -4.04 -6.30
CA ILE A 108 -6.71 -5.13 -6.06
C ILE A 108 -8.08 -4.71 -6.57
N PHE A 109 -8.69 -5.58 -7.36
CA PHE A 109 -10.02 -5.45 -7.92
C PHE A 109 -10.88 -6.63 -7.47
N LEU A 110 -12.19 -6.42 -7.37
CA LEU A 110 -13.17 -7.48 -7.23
C LEU A 110 -14.03 -7.49 -8.50
N GLU A 111 -13.99 -8.58 -9.26
CA GLU A 111 -14.75 -8.73 -10.50
C GLU A 111 -15.57 -10.02 -10.45
N ASN A 112 -16.89 -9.90 -10.57
CA ASN A 112 -17.85 -11.01 -10.50
C ASN A 112 -17.64 -11.96 -9.30
N GLY A 113 -17.28 -11.41 -8.14
CA GLY A 113 -17.04 -12.19 -6.92
C GLY A 113 -15.63 -12.78 -6.79
N THR A 114 -14.76 -12.59 -7.78
CA THR A 114 -13.36 -13.04 -7.75
C THR A 114 -12.41 -11.87 -7.52
N PHE A 115 -11.43 -12.04 -6.64
CA PHE A 115 -10.38 -11.06 -6.41
C PHE A 115 -9.28 -11.19 -7.46
N TYR A 116 -8.94 -10.06 -8.09
CA TYR A 116 -7.84 -9.94 -9.02
C TYR A 116 -6.82 -8.94 -8.49
N VAL A 117 -5.55 -9.31 -8.57
CA VAL A 117 -4.45 -8.41 -8.27
C VAL A 117 -3.76 -8.05 -9.58
N ASN A 118 -3.99 -6.83 -10.04
CA ASN A 118 -3.38 -6.33 -11.26
C ASN A 118 -1.97 -5.81 -10.95
N VAL A 119 -0.99 -6.34 -11.67
CA VAL A 119 0.45 -6.09 -11.50
C VAL A 119 1.13 -6.14 -12.87
N GLY A 120 2.38 -5.69 -12.94
CA GLY A 120 3.19 -5.80 -14.16
C GLY A 120 3.89 -7.15 -14.22
N SER A 121 4.51 -7.43 -15.36
CA SER A 121 5.34 -8.62 -15.60
C SER A 121 6.53 -8.74 -14.66
N TRP A 122 6.88 -7.65 -13.96
CA TRP A 122 7.89 -7.64 -12.90
C TRP A 122 7.68 -8.73 -11.83
N ILE A 123 6.44 -9.22 -11.62
CA ILE A 123 6.19 -10.34 -10.69
C ILE A 123 6.74 -11.70 -11.15
N ASN A 124 7.09 -11.85 -12.44
CA ASN A 124 7.46 -13.14 -13.03
C ASN A 124 8.93 -13.21 -13.45
N GLY A 125 9.78 -12.24 -13.09
CA GLY A 125 11.13 -12.20 -13.63
C GLY A 125 12.09 -11.30 -12.90
N GLU A 126 13.21 -11.05 -13.59
CA GLU A 126 14.28 -10.18 -13.11
C GLU A 126 13.91 -8.72 -13.27
N ILE A 127 13.81 -7.99 -12.16
CA ILE A 127 13.80 -6.54 -12.17
C ILE A 127 15.23 -6.07 -12.42
N CYS A 128 15.43 -5.27 -13.47
CA CYS A 128 16.73 -4.69 -13.83
C CYS A 128 17.86 -5.73 -13.99
N GLY A 129 17.53 -6.95 -14.44
CA GLY A 129 18.49 -8.03 -14.73
C GLY A 129 19.23 -8.61 -13.53
N ASN A 130 18.78 -8.35 -12.29
CA ASN A 130 19.51 -8.76 -11.08
C ASN A 130 18.64 -9.24 -9.91
N HIS A 131 17.33 -8.99 -9.91
CA HIS A 131 16.46 -9.36 -8.78
C HIS A 131 15.26 -10.19 -9.21
N CYS A 132 15.21 -11.44 -8.77
CA CYS A 132 14.05 -12.31 -8.94
C CYS A 132 13.01 -12.02 -7.85
N ILE A 133 11.78 -11.72 -8.27
CA ILE A 133 10.67 -11.57 -7.34
C ILE A 133 10.21 -12.94 -6.84
N ASP A 134 10.13 -13.10 -5.52
CA ASP A 134 9.41 -14.21 -4.92
C ASP A 134 7.89 -13.92 -4.95
N LYS A 135 7.24 -14.48 -5.95
CA LYS A 135 5.80 -14.30 -6.19
C LYS A 135 4.95 -14.90 -5.06
N GLU A 136 5.39 -15.99 -4.44
CA GLU A 136 4.66 -16.60 -3.33
C GLU A 136 4.77 -15.72 -2.09
N LYS A 137 5.95 -15.14 -1.84
CA LYS A 137 6.10 -14.16 -0.75
C LYS A 137 5.20 -12.95 -0.93
N LEU A 138 5.10 -12.42 -2.16
CA LEU A 138 4.16 -11.35 -2.48
C LEU A 138 2.71 -11.78 -2.24
N ARG A 139 2.34 -13.01 -2.61
CA ARG A 139 0.99 -13.54 -2.36
C ARG A 139 0.67 -13.57 -0.87
N ASP A 140 1.56 -14.10 -0.03
CA ASP A 140 1.39 -14.15 1.42
C ASP A 140 1.20 -12.75 2.00
N LEU A 141 2.03 -11.79 1.60
CA LEU A 141 1.93 -10.40 2.05
C LEU A 141 0.59 -9.78 1.66
N LEU A 142 0.06 -10.07 0.47
CA LEU A 142 -1.23 -9.55 0.02
C LEU A 142 -2.40 -10.20 0.76
N ILE A 143 -2.31 -11.49 1.07
CA ILE A 143 -3.29 -12.19 1.91
C ILE A 143 -3.32 -11.55 3.29
N ASP A 144 -2.17 -11.37 3.93
CA ASP A 144 -2.08 -10.81 5.27
C ASP A 144 -2.51 -9.34 5.31
N GLU A 145 -2.04 -8.53 4.36
CA GLU A 145 -2.25 -7.07 4.38
C GLU A 145 -3.68 -6.70 3.96
N PHE A 146 -4.29 -7.42 3.01
CA PHE A 146 -5.62 -7.09 2.47
C PHE A 146 -6.70 -8.11 2.84
N ASN A 147 -6.37 -9.13 3.63
CA ASN A 147 -7.27 -10.21 4.00
C ASN A 147 -7.92 -10.85 2.75
N LEU A 148 -7.10 -11.13 1.73
CA LEU A 148 -7.57 -11.74 0.49
C LEU A 148 -7.78 -13.25 0.67
N PRO A 149 -8.72 -13.86 -0.07
CA PRO A 149 -8.78 -15.31 -0.15
C PRO A 149 -7.55 -15.86 -0.89
N GLU A 150 -7.09 -17.05 -0.54
CA GLU A 150 -5.88 -17.67 -1.09
C GLU A 150 -5.94 -17.87 -2.62
N ASP A 151 -7.14 -18.01 -3.18
CA ASP A 151 -7.41 -18.31 -4.59
C ASP A 151 -7.49 -17.06 -5.50
N PHE A 152 -7.12 -15.87 -5.01
CA PHE A 152 -7.07 -14.67 -5.86
C PHE A 152 -6.11 -14.86 -7.04
N ILE A 153 -6.40 -14.17 -8.14
CA ILE A 153 -5.67 -14.31 -9.41
C ILE A 153 -4.81 -13.08 -9.68
N PHE A 154 -3.52 -13.29 -9.97
CA PHE A 154 -2.69 -12.23 -10.53
C PHE A 154 -3.05 -12.00 -12.01
N ARG A 155 -3.36 -10.76 -12.36
CA ARG A 155 -3.59 -10.33 -13.75
C ARG A 155 -2.45 -9.41 -14.18
N LEU A 156 -1.73 -9.82 -15.22
CA LEU A 156 -0.68 -8.98 -15.79
C LEU A 156 -1.31 -7.93 -16.70
N ASP A 157 -0.93 -6.67 -16.51
CA ASP A 157 -1.36 -5.58 -17.38
C ASP A 157 -0.23 -4.57 -17.55
N SER A 158 -0.05 -4.09 -18.79
CA SER A 158 1.06 -3.23 -19.20
C SER A 158 1.07 -1.88 -18.48
N HIS A 159 -0.07 -1.45 -17.94
CA HIS A 159 -0.19 -0.26 -17.11
C HIS A 159 0.65 -0.33 -15.84
N TRP A 160 0.87 -1.55 -15.32
CA TRP A 160 1.58 -1.79 -14.06
C TRP A 160 3.06 -2.16 -14.27
N GLU A 161 3.55 -2.10 -15.50
CA GLU A 161 4.98 -2.27 -15.77
C GLU A 161 5.79 -1.13 -15.17
N ILE A 162 7.02 -1.45 -14.81
CA ILE A 162 7.98 -0.48 -14.29
C ILE A 162 8.31 0.52 -15.40
N GLY A 163 8.28 1.81 -15.08
CA GLY A 163 8.55 2.90 -16.02
C GLY A 163 7.44 3.19 -17.02
N HIS A 164 6.38 2.36 -17.08
CA HIS A 164 5.21 2.64 -17.90
C HIS A 164 4.18 3.43 -17.09
N GLY A 165 3.99 4.70 -17.49
CA GLY A 165 3.20 5.70 -16.77
C GLY A 165 1.98 6.19 -17.52
N TRP A 166 1.15 5.28 -18.02
CA TRP A 166 -0.22 5.68 -18.36
C TRP A 166 -0.89 6.15 -17.07
N SER A 167 -1.55 7.31 -17.10
CA SER A 167 -2.24 7.78 -15.89
C SER A 167 -3.38 6.82 -15.58
N GLU A 168 -3.53 6.46 -14.31
CA GLU A 168 -4.68 5.69 -13.80
C GLU A 168 -6.03 6.41 -14.01
N GLU A 169 -6.00 7.63 -14.57
CA GLU A 169 -7.17 8.41 -14.98
C GLU A 169 -7.88 7.81 -16.22
N MET A 170 -7.26 6.84 -16.92
CA MET A 170 -7.84 6.16 -18.09
C MET A 170 -8.21 4.68 -17.86
N ILE A 171 -8.22 4.19 -16.60
CA ILE A 171 -8.69 2.84 -16.23
C ILE A 171 -10.10 2.89 -15.69
#